data_AF-A0A957C152-F1
#
_entry.id   AF-A0A957C152-F1
#
_cell.length_a   1.000
_cell.length_b   1.000
_cell.length_c   1.000
_cell.angle_alpha   90.00
_cell.angle_beta   90.00
_cell.angle_gamma   90.00
#
_symmetry.space_group_name_H-M   'P 1'
#
loop_
_entity.id
_entity.type
_entity.pdbx_description
1 polymer ?
#
loop_
_entity_poly.entity_id
_entity_poly.type
_entity_poly.pdbx_seq_one_letter_code
_entity_poly.pdbx_strand_id
1 'polypeptide(L)'
;ERWLREEQALYTHREAFLVQLFFASSLPDEVILQHIESQIAGHQARLEAYQQIDMPPSDDVLRQRQQQFWQMTLDLGIDLEETYLRWLKECKQKLKELRR
;
A
#
# COMPACT_ATOMS: atom_id res chain seq x y z
N GLU A 1 -3.51 11.51 26.54
CA GLU A 1 -2.29 10.66 26.51
C GLU A 1 -2.50 9.21 26.94
N ARG A 2 -3.54 8.86 27.73
CA ARG A 2 -3.75 7.46 28.19
C ARG A 2 -3.66 6.43 27.06
N TRP A 3 -4.30 6.70 25.93
CA TRP A 3 -4.27 5.84 24.75
C TRP A 3 -2.86 5.59 24.17
N LEU A 4 -1.97 6.59 24.18
CA LEU A 4 -0.58 6.46 23.68
C LEU A 4 0.28 5.50 24.52
N ARG A 5 -0.22 5.08 25.68
CA ARG A 5 0.49 4.20 26.63
C ARG A 5 -0.05 2.78 26.62
N GLU A 6 -1.09 2.51 25.82
CA GLU A 6 -1.73 1.20 25.72
C GLU A 6 -1.12 0.43 24.53
N GLU A 7 -0.88 -0.88 24.71
CA GLU A 7 -0.50 -1.76 23.61
C GLU A 7 -1.62 -1.77 22.56
N GLN A 8 -1.24 -1.67 21.29
CA GLN A 8 -2.19 -1.72 20.19
C GLN A 8 -2.27 -3.16 19.68
N ALA A 9 -3.50 -3.65 19.46
CA ALA A 9 -3.70 -4.95 18.84
C ALA A 9 -3.12 -4.96 17.41
N LEU A 10 -2.76 -6.16 16.93
CA LEU A 10 -2.35 -6.32 15.54
C LEU A 10 -3.50 -5.93 14.60
N TYR A 11 -3.16 -5.22 13.53
CA TYR A 11 -4.13 -4.81 12.53
C TYR A 11 -4.69 -6.03 11.79
N THR A 12 -6.02 -6.16 11.79
CA THR A 12 -6.72 -7.20 11.01
C THR A 12 -7.06 -6.65 9.63
N HIS A 13 -6.31 -7.08 8.62
CA HIS A 13 -6.50 -6.60 7.25
C HIS A 13 -7.68 -7.29 6.57
N ARG A 14 -8.65 -6.52 6.09
CA ARG A 14 -9.77 -6.99 5.25
C ARG A 14 -9.71 -6.28 3.92
N GLU A 15 -9.33 -7.01 2.87
CA GLU A 15 -9.11 -6.42 1.55
C GLU A 15 -10.05 -7.03 0.52
N ALA A 16 -10.97 -6.22 0.00
CA ALA A 16 -11.97 -6.66 -0.95
C ALA A 16 -11.35 -7.21 -2.25
N PHE A 17 -10.25 -6.60 -2.71
CA PHE A 17 -9.55 -7.05 -3.91
C PHE A 17 -8.95 -8.45 -3.75
N LEU A 18 -8.38 -8.79 -2.58
CA LEU A 18 -7.89 -10.15 -2.32
C LEU A 18 -9.01 -11.18 -2.36
N VAL A 19 -10.17 -10.85 -1.79
CA VAL A 19 -11.36 -11.71 -1.86
C VAL A 19 -11.80 -11.88 -3.31
N GLN A 20 -11.84 -10.79 -4.09
CA GLN A 20 -12.16 -10.84 -5.51
C GLN A 20 -11.17 -11.71 -6.30
N LEU A 21 -9.88 -11.55 -6.06
CA LEU A 21 -8.81 -12.33 -6.71
C LEU A 21 -8.90 -13.82 -6.33
N PHE A 22 -9.28 -14.14 -5.09
CA PHE A 22 -9.45 -15.52 -4.65
C PHE A 22 -10.56 -16.26 -5.43
N PHE A 23 -11.66 -15.56 -5.76
CA PHE A 23 -12.78 -16.13 -6.53
C PHE A 23 -12.69 -15.87 -8.05
N ALA A 24 -11.56 -15.34 -8.51
CA ALA A 24 -11.37 -14.87 -9.88
C ALA A 24 -11.44 -15.96 -10.96
N SER A 25 -11.26 -17.24 -10.60
CA SER A 25 -11.33 -18.36 -11.54
C SER A 25 -12.67 -18.52 -12.26
N SER A 26 -13.73 -17.87 -11.74
CA SER A 26 -15.06 -17.82 -12.35
C SER A 26 -15.23 -16.72 -13.40
N LEU A 27 -14.23 -15.86 -13.59
CA LEU A 27 -14.28 -14.69 -14.46
C LEU A 27 -13.33 -14.84 -15.66
N PRO A 28 -13.58 -14.13 -16.78
CA PRO A 28 -12.62 -14.04 -17.88
C PRO A 28 -11.32 -13.36 -17.44
N ASP A 29 -10.19 -13.84 -17.95
CA ASP A 29 -8.86 -13.31 -17.60
C ASP A 29 -8.73 -11.81 -17.89
N GLU A 30 -9.37 -11.31 -18.95
CA GLU A 30 -9.37 -9.88 -19.30
C GLU A 30 -9.96 -9.02 -18.19
N VAL A 31 -11.02 -9.52 -17.51
CA VAL A 31 -11.68 -8.80 -16.43
C VAL A 31 -10.74 -8.68 -15.23
N ILE A 32 -10.09 -9.78 -14.86
CA ILE A 32 -9.12 -9.78 -13.74
C ILE A 32 -7.90 -8.94 -14.07
N LEU A 33 -7.42 -8.99 -15.30
CA LEU A 33 -6.30 -8.17 -15.77
C LEU A 33 -6.62 -6.69 -15.63
N GLN A 34 -7.82 -6.26 -16.03
CA GLN A 34 -8.27 -4.88 -15.90
C GLN A 34 -8.37 -4.45 -14.43
N HIS A 35 -8.82 -5.33 -13.54
CA HIS A 35 -8.85 -5.05 -12.10
C HIS A 35 -7.43 -4.89 -11.53
N ILE A 36 -6.51 -5.78 -11.88
CA ILE A 36 -5.10 -5.68 -11.46
C ILE A 36 -4.47 -4.37 -11.97
N GLU A 37 -4.71 -4.01 -13.22
CA GLU A 37 -4.19 -2.75 -13.80
C GLU A 37 -4.75 -1.52 -13.08
N SER A 38 -6.03 -1.56 -12.72
CA SER A 38 -6.67 -0.50 -11.94
C SER A 38 -6.08 -0.38 -10.54
N GLN A 39 -5.80 -1.51 -9.86
CA GLN A 39 -5.10 -1.51 -8.57
C GLN A 39 -3.68 -0.94 -8.71
N ILE A 40 -2.93 -1.34 -9.73
CA ILE A 40 -1.58 -0.80 -9.99
C ILE A 40 -1.62 0.72 -10.14
N ALA A 41 -2.56 1.25 -10.94
CA ALA A 41 -2.70 2.69 -11.11
C ALA A 41 -3.03 3.41 -9.78
N GLY A 42 -3.92 2.82 -8.96
CA GLY A 42 -4.28 3.37 -7.66
C GLY A 42 -3.10 3.42 -6.68
N HIS A 43 -2.36 2.31 -6.54
CA HIS A 43 -1.18 2.24 -5.68
C HIS A 43 -0.05 3.16 -6.18
N GLN A 44 0.13 3.29 -7.49
CA GLN A 44 1.13 4.20 -8.08
C GLN A 44 0.80 5.67 -7.74
N ALA A 45 -0.47 6.06 -7.90
CA ALA A 45 -0.91 7.42 -7.55
C ALA A 45 -0.75 7.72 -6.04
N ARG A 46 -1.00 6.73 -5.17
CA ARG A 46 -0.79 6.86 -3.72
C ARG A 46 0.70 7.00 -3.37
N LEU A 47 1.55 6.17 -3.98
CA LEU A 47 3.00 6.25 -3.79
C LEU A 47 3.54 7.62 -4.20
N GLU A 48 3.12 8.12 -5.36
CA GLU A 48 3.47 9.47 -5.82
C GLU A 48 3.01 10.53 -4.83
N ALA A 49 1.78 10.44 -4.31
CA ALA A 49 1.30 11.37 -3.30
C ALA A 49 2.14 11.35 -2.02
N TYR A 50 2.54 10.16 -1.53
CA TYR A 50 3.41 10.03 -0.35
C TYR A 50 4.81 10.61 -0.59
N GLN A 51 5.39 10.39 -1.77
CA GLN A 51 6.70 10.92 -2.15
C GLN A 51 6.73 12.45 -2.28
N GLN A 52 5.57 13.11 -2.43
CA GLN A 52 5.45 14.58 -2.45
C GLN A 52 5.21 15.19 -1.06
N ILE A 53 5.10 14.40 0.01
CA ILE A 53 4.93 14.92 1.36
C ILE A 53 6.28 15.49 1.84
N ASP A 54 6.33 16.81 1.98
CA ASP A 54 7.50 17.52 2.52
C ASP A 54 7.43 17.64 4.05
N MET A 55 8.54 17.35 4.71
CA MET A 55 8.75 17.47 6.15
C MET A 55 9.85 18.50 6.38
N PRO A 56 9.53 19.81 6.42
CA PRO A 56 10.54 20.86 6.46
C PRO A 56 11.36 20.77 7.74
N PRO A 57 12.69 20.99 7.69
CA PRO A 57 13.54 20.91 8.87
C PRO A 57 13.13 21.93 9.93
N SER A 58 13.34 21.59 11.21
CA SER A 58 13.11 22.48 12.33
C SER A 58 14.35 22.57 13.22
N ASP A 59 14.65 23.76 13.72
CA ASP A 59 15.74 23.98 14.70
C ASP A 59 15.31 23.65 16.14
N ASP A 60 14.04 23.31 16.35
CA ASP A 60 13.46 22.94 17.64
C ASP A 60 13.54 21.43 17.84
N VAL A 61 14.31 21.00 18.86
CA VAL A 61 14.55 19.58 19.18
C VAL A 61 13.25 18.79 19.39
N LEU A 62 12.21 19.39 19.97
CA LEU A 62 10.93 18.72 20.18
C LEU A 62 10.20 18.51 18.85
N ARG A 63 10.28 19.49 17.95
CA ARG A 63 9.71 19.37 16.61
C ARG A 63 10.48 18.39 15.74
N GLN A 64 11.81 18.35 15.84
CA GLN A 64 12.62 17.33 15.18
C GLN A 64 12.19 15.92 15.61
N ARG A 65 12.02 15.69 16.91
CA ARG A 65 11.53 14.39 17.42
C ARG A 65 10.13 14.05 16.90
N GLN A 66 9.23 15.02 16.85
CA GLN A 66 7.89 14.83 16.29
C GLN A 66 7.94 14.47 14.80
N GLN A 67 8.78 15.15 14.02
CA GLN A 67 8.98 14.87 12.59
C GLN A 67 9.51 13.47 12.34
N GLN A 68 10.43 12.98 13.17
CA GLN A 68 10.91 11.59 13.06
C GLN A 68 9.77 10.58 13.23
N PHE A 69 8.86 10.80 14.18
CA PHE A 69 7.68 9.91 14.32
C PHE A 69 6.75 10.00 13.12
N TRP A 70 6.56 11.19 12.55
CA TRP A 70 5.75 11.33 11.33
C TRP A 70 6.42 10.63 10.14
N GLN A 71 7.74 10.77 9.98
CA GLN A 71 8.50 10.11 8.94
C GLN A 71 8.36 8.59 9.03
N MET A 72 8.45 8.00 10.23
CA MET A 72 8.24 6.55 10.41
C MET A 72 6.86 6.08 9.89
N THR A 73 5.82 6.89 10.01
CA THR A 73 4.49 6.55 9.49
C THR A 73 4.38 6.74 7.97
N LEU A 74 5.10 7.73 7.42
CA LEU A 74 5.18 7.95 5.98
C LEU A 74 5.97 6.83 5.28
N ASP A 75 7.09 6.44 5.86
CA ASP A 75 7.94 5.34 5.39
C ASP A 75 7.14 4.04 5.29
N LEU A 76 6.35 3.70 6.33
CA LEU A 76 5.46 2.54 6.27
C LEU A 76 4.43 2.66 5.14
N GLY A 77 3.87 3.84 4.92
CA GLY A 77 2.94 4.08 3.81
C GLY A 77 3.60 3.79 2.46
N ILE A 78 4.80 4.32 2.24
CA ILE A 78 5.61 4.10 1.03
C ILE A 78 5.92 2.61 0.85
N ASP A 79 6.44 1.94 1.88
CA ASP A 79 6.81 0.53 1.84
C ASP A 79 5.63 -0.38 1.49
N LEU A 80 4.44 -0.04 2.00
CA LEU A 80 3.21 -0.75 1.67
C LEU A 80 2.85 -0.57 0.19
N GLU A 81 2.83 0.66 -0.34
CA GLU A 81 2.49 0.89 -1.75
C GLU A 81 3.50 0.20 -2.70
N GLU A 82 4.79 0.27 -2.40
CA GLU A 82 5.83 -0.41 -3.18
C GLU A 82 5.66 -1.94 -3.16
N THR A 83 5.31 -2.48 -1.99
CA THR A 83 5.04 -3.91 -1.83
C THR A 83 3.82 -4.34 -2.64
N TYR A 84 2.73 -3.58 -2.59
CA TYR A 84 1.55 -3.84 -3.41
C TYR A 84 1.85 -3.75 -4.90
N LEU A 85 2.57 -2.72 -5.34
CA LEU A 85 2.94 -2.56 -6.75
C LEU A 85 3.77 -3.74 -7.27
N ARG A 86 4.76 -4.20 -6.49
CA ARG A 86 5.55 -5.39 -6.80
C ARG A 86 4.67 -6.63 -6.90
N TRP A 87 3.85 -6.89 -5.89
CA TRP A 87 2.97 -8.05 -5.84
C TRP A 87 1.94 -8.07 -6.99
N LEU A 88 1.30 -6.93 -7.28
CA LEU A 88 0.34 -6.81 -8.38
C LEU A 88 0.98 -7.03 -9.76
N LYS A 89 2.22 -6.56 -9.96
CA LYS A 89 2.98 -6.82 -11.20
C LYS A 89 3.27 -8.32 -11.35
N GLU A 90 3.60 -9.01 -10.26
CA GLU A 90 3.77 -10.47 -10.28
C GLU A 90 2.46 -11.21 -10.58
N CYS A 91 1.34 -10.80 -9.96
CA CYS A 91 0.02 -11.35 -10.26
C CYS A 91 -0.36 -11.17 -11.73
N LYS A 92 -0.13 -9.97 -12.28
CA LYS A 92 -0.34 -9.66 -13.70
C LYS A 92 0.46 -10.59 -14.59
N GLN A 93 1.72 -10.85 -14.25
CA GLN A 93 2.60 -11.72 -15.01
C GLN A 93 2.11 -13.18 -14.97
N LYS A 94 1.79 -13.70 -13.78
CA LYS A 94 1.24 -15.04 -13.60
C LYS A 94 -0.04 -15.26 -14.40
N LEU A 95 -0.95 -14.29 -14.39
CA LEU A 95 -2.20 -14.37 -15.16
C LEU A 95 -1.95 -14.46 -16.67
N LYS A 96 -0.96 -13.71 -17.19
CA LYS A 96 -0.58 -13.78 -18.61
C LYS A 96 0.03 -15.13 -18.99
N GLU A 97 0.69 -15.81 -18.06
CA GLU A 97 1.28 -17.13 -18.29
C GLU A 97 0.22 -18.23 -18.31
N LEU A 98 -0.86 -18.11 -17.54
CA LEU A 98 -2.00 -19.04 -17.56
C LEU A 98 -2.76 -19.05 -18.89
N ARG A 99 -2.64 -17.98 -19.69
CA ARG A 99 -3.27 -17.86 -21.01
C ARG A 99 -2.52 -18.59 -22.14
N ARG A 100 -1.31 -19.08 -21.88
CA ARG A 100 -0.48 -19.81 -22.85
C ARG A 100 -0.81 -21.30 -22.85
#